data_AF-A0A2S0RI88-F1
#
_entry.id   AF-A0A2S0RI88-F1
#
_cell.length_a   1.000
_cell.length_b   1.000
_cell.length_c   1.000
_cell.angle_alpha   90.00
_cell.angle_beta   90.00
_cell.angle_gamma   90.00
#
_symmetry.space_group_name_H-M   'P 1'
#
loop_
_entity.id
_entity.type
_entity.pdbx_description
1 polymer ?
#
loop_
_entity_poly.entity_id
_entity_poly.type
_entity_poly.pdbx_seq_one_letter_code
_entity_poly.pdbx_strand_id
1 'polypeptide(L)' 'MSGESMDPMTKKMKKVRETWTMVDNDTQKMEMFETAPDGKEYKSMEIVMRRKK' A
#
# COMPACT_ATOMS: atom_id res chain seq x y z
N MET A 1 -0.91 -7.16 5.65
CA MET A 1 -0.19 -6.73 6.88
C MET A 1 -0.46 -5.25 7.05
N SER A 2 -0.78 -4.78 8.25
CA SER A 2 -0.89 -3.34 8.51
C SER A 2 0.48 -2.83 8.97
N GLY A 3 1.13 -2.03 8.14
CA GLY A 3 2.35 -1.32 8.49
C GLY A 3 2.02 0.04 9.08
N GLU A 4 2.81 0.52 10.02
CA GLU A 4 2.73 1.90 10.49
C GLU A 4 3.81 2.69 9.74
N SER A 5 3.40 3.66 8.92
CA SER A 5 4.34 4.52 8.18
C SER A 5 4.26 5.93 8.74
N MET A 6 5.43 6.53 8.96
CA MET A 6 5.52 7.90 9.48
C MET A 6 5.31 8.87 8.33
N ASP A 7 4.23 9.66 8.39
CA ASP A 7 3.96 10.69 7.39
C ASP A 7 4.93 11.87 7.59
N PRO A 8 5.81 12.19 6.63
CA PRO A 8 6.78 13.28 6.76
C PRO A 8 6.12 14.67 6.76
N MET A 9 4.89 14.83 6.26
CA MET A 9 4.17 16.11 6.30
C MET A 9 3.59 16.39 7.68
N THR A 10 3.02 15.37 8.34
CA THR A 10 2.31 15.56 9.62
C THR A 10 3.10 15.07 10.83
N LYS A 11 4.22 14.38 10.62
CA LYS A 11 5.01 13.64 11.63
C LYS A 11 4.18 12.66 12.45
N LYS A 12 2.99 12.28 11.95
CA LYS A 12 2.09 11.34 12.62
C LYS A 12 2.26 9.95 12.02
N MET A 13 2.19 8.95 12.89
CA MET A 13 2.15 7.54 12.49
C MET A 13 0.81 7.30 11.80
N LYS A 14 0.83 7.10 10.49
CA LYS A 14 -0.34 6.71 9.72
C LYS A 14 -0.34 5.20 9.56
N LYS A 15 -1.50 4.59 9.77
CA LYS A 15 -1.70 3.19 9.44
C LYS A 15 -1.77 3.06 7.93
N VAL A 16 -0.87 2.23 7.39
CA VAL A 16 -0.82 1.86 5.99
C VAL A 16 -1.24 0.41 5.90
N ARG A 17 -2.28 0.14 5.12
CA ARG A 17 -2.73 -1.22 4.86
C ARG A 17 -2.11 -1.71 3.57
N GLU A 18 -1.27 -2.72 3.69
CA GLU A 18 -0.63 -3.38 2.56
C GLU A 18 -1.37 -4.67 2.23
N THR A 19 -1.88 -4.73 1.00
CA THR A 19 -2.61 -5.87 0.44
C THR A 19 -1.80 -6.45 -0.71
N TRP A 20 -1.33 -7.68 -0.53
CA TRP A 20 -0.70 -8.45 -1.60
C TRP A 20 -1.71 -9.38 -2.22
N THR A 21 -1.94 -9.20 -3.50
CA THR A 21 -2.81 -10.04 -4.32
C THR A 21 -1.94 -10.77 -5.33
N MET A 22 -1.78 -12.07 -5.14
CA MET A 22 -1.12 -12.93 -6.12
C MET A 22 -2.13 -13.22 -7.23
N VAL A 23 -1.92 -12.63 -8.42
CA VAL A 23 -2.85 -12.77 -9.55
C VAL A 23 -2.56 -14.05 -10.31
N ASP A 24 -1.28 -14.34 -10.52
CA ASP A 24 -0.78 -15.58 -11.11
C ASP A 24 0.67 -15.85 -10.63
N ASN A 25 1.29 -16.94 -11.09
CA ASN A 25 2.66 -17.30 -10.68
C ASN A 25 3.72 -16.27 -11.10
N ASP A 26 3.44 -15.47 -12.13
CA ASP A 26 4.34 -14.48 -12.70
C ASP A 26 3.91 -13.03 -12.37
N THR A 27 2.71 -12.82 -11.82
CA THR A 27 2.10 -11.51 -11.56
C THR A 27 1.65 -11.39 -10.12
N GLN A 28 2.27 -10.45 -9.41
CA GLN A 28 1.89 -10.08 -8.06
C GLN A 28 1.45 -8.62 -8.07
N LYS A 29 0.33 -8.34 -7.43
CA LYS A 29 -0.14 -6.97 -7.20
C LYS A 29 0.04 -6.64 -5.73
N MET A 30 0.61 -5.49 -5.47
CA MET A 30 0.79 -4.95 -4.14
C MET A 30 0.06 -3.61 -4.11
N GLU A 31 -0.98 -3.53 -3.28
CA GLU A 31 -1.81 -2.34 -3.11
C GLU A 31 -1.55 -1.79 -1.71
N MET A 32 -1.11 -0.54 -1.64
CA MET A 32 -0.97 0.20 -0.40
C MET A 32 -2.12 1.19 -0.27
N PHE A 33 -2.81 1.12 0.86
CA PHE A 33 -3.86 2.04 1.24
C PHE A 33 -3.38 2.86 2.43
N GLU A 34 -3.41 4.17 2.28
CA GLU A 34 -3.06 5.12 3.34
C GLU A 34 -4.33 5.76 3.89
N THR A 35 -4.30 6.08 5.19
CA THR A 35 -5.34 6.88 5.82
C THR A 35 -5.00 8.36 5.69
N ALA A 36 -5.79 9.11 4.94
CA ALA A 36 -5.67 10.56 4.87
C ALA A 36 -5.95 11.20 6.24
N PRO A 37 -5.48 12.45 6.46
CA PRO A 37 -5.73 13.17 7.71
C PRO A 37 -7.23 13.36 8.02
N ASP A 38 -8.09 13.25 7.01
CA ASP A 38 -9.56 13.30 7.12
C ASP A 38 -10.19 11.95 7.54
N GLY A 39 -9.37 10.92 7.78
CA GLY A 39 -9.80 9.58 8.17
C GLY A 39 -10.25 8.70 7.00
N LYS A 40 -10.16 9.17 5.74
CA LYS A 40 -10.50 8.35 4.58
C LYS A 40 -9.31 7.50 4.15
N GLU A 41 -9.57 6.23 3.89
CA GLU A 41 -8.60 5.37 3.24
C GLU A 41 -8.58 5.69 1.74
N TYR A 42 -7.41 5.97 1.19
CA TYR A 42 -7.20 6.09 -0.24
C TYR A 42 -6.08 5.15 -0.68
N LYS A 43 -6.19 4.61 -1.90
CA LYS A 43 -5.12 3.86 -2.52
C LYS A 43 -3.98 4.83 -2.82
N SER A 44 -2.90 4.77 -2.04
CA SER A 44 -1.76 5.67 -2.22
C SER A 44 -0.79 5.13 -3.27
N MET A 45 -0.66 3.81 -3.37
CA MET A 45 0.27 3.17 -4.29
C MET A 45 -0.26 1.81 -4.77
N GLU A 46 -0.09 1.56 -6.07
CA GLU A 46 -0.35 0.26 -6.70
C GLU A 46 0.92 -0.15 -7.45
N ILE A 47 1.49 -1.29 -7.06
CA ILE A 47 2.64 -1.88 -7.72
C ILE A 47 2.19 -3.20 -8.36
N VAL A 48 2.32 -3.28 -9.67
CA VAL A 48 2.12 -4.52 -10.42
C VAL A 48 3.49 -5.10 -10.77
N MET A 49 3.91 -6.10 -10.01
CA MET A 49 5.11 -6.86 -10.27
C MET A 49 4.81 -7.95 -11.29
N ARG A 50 5.46 -7.87 -12.45
CA ARG A 50 5.46 -8.93 -13.46
C ARG A 50 6.85 -9.51 -13.56
N ARG A 51 6.94 -10.84 -13.50
CA ARG A 51 8.18 -11.57 -13.73
C ARG A 51 8.54 -11.42 -15.21
N LYS A 52 9.73 -10.87 -15.47
CA LYS A 52 10.28 -10.83 -16.83
C LYS A 52 10.64 -12.26 -17.23
N LYS A 53 10.00 -12.77 -18.29
CA LYS A 53 10.39 -14.01 -18.96
C LYS A 53 11.70 -13.83 -19.71
#